data_AF-A0A0R1UCC5-F1
#
_entry.id   AF-A0A0R1UCC5-F1
#
_cell.length_a   1.000
_cell.length_b   1.000
_cell.length_c   1.000
_cell.angle_alpha   90.00
_cell.angle_beta   90.00
_cell.angle_gamma   90.00
#
_symmetry.space_group_name_H-M   'P 1'
#
loop_
_entity.id
_entity.type
_entity.pdbx_description
1 polymer ?
#
loop_
_entity_poly.entity_id
_entity_poly.type
_entity_poly.pdbx_seq_one_letter_code
_entity_poly.pdbx_strand_id
1 'polypeptide(L)'
;MTIGEALRKERLKLGLTQSQMCEGIVSRPFYAKVESGKHSINADLLFKILTIHQIDVVEFYSLIKDIYISPQEKLLQQLQDNMEFAVNTVDFQKLEKYKKKILSQIAIISWTLYAA
;
A
#
# COMPACT_ATOMS: atom_id res chain seq x y z
N MET A 1 0.92 6.61 -3.77
CA MET A 1 2.27 6.25 -4.23
C MET A 1 2.14 5.19 -5.30
N THR A 2 2.54 5.49 -6.53
CA THR A 2 2.58 4.51 -7.63
C THR A 2 3.65 3.44 -7.38
N ILE A 3 3.62 2.35 -8.17
CA ILE A 3 4.68 1.32 -8.14
C ILE A 3 6.06 1.94 -8.40
N GLY A 4 6.16 2.87 -9.35
CA GLY A 4 7.43 3.54 -9.67
C GLY A 4 7.97 4.38 -8.53
N GLU A 5 7.09 5.11 -7.83
CA GLU A 5 7.46 5.88 -6.63
C GLU A 5 7.88 4.97 -5.47
N ALA A 6 7.22 3.83 -5.29
CA ALA A 6 7.58 2.82 -4.29
C ALA A 6 8.95 2.19 -4.58
N LEU A 7 9.20 1.82 -5.84
CA LEU A 7 10.51 1.32 -6.28
C LEU A 7 11.61 2.36 -6.05
N ARG A 8 11.34 3.65 -6.34
CA ARG A 8 12.27 4.74 -6.03
C ARG A 8 12.55 4.86 -4.53
N LYS A 9 11.52 4.74 -3.70
CA LYS A 9 11.65 4.79 -2.23
C LYS A 9 12.54 3.66 -1.72
N GLU A 10 12.28 2.42 -2.12
CA GLU A 10 13.10 1.27 -1.71
C GLU A 10 14.53 1.36 -2.25
N ARG A 11 14.70 1.78 -3.51
CA ARG A 11 16.05 1.99 -4.08
C ARG A 11 16.87 2.98 -3.25
N LEU A 12 16.27 4.11 -2.85
CA LEU A 12 16.94 5.12 -2.04
C LEU A 12 17.24 4.60 -0.62
N LYS A 13 16.33 3.83 -0.01
CA LYS A 13 16.55 3.14 1.28
C LYS A 13 17.74 2.19 1.22
N LEU A 14 17.95 1.51 0.09
CA LEU A 14 19.09 0.62 -0.16
C LEU A 14 20.39 1.35 -0.56
N GLY A 15 20.36 2.67 -0.78
CA GLY A 15 21.53 3.44 -1.21
C GLY A 15 21.97 3.17 -2.65
N LEU A 16 21.07 2.63 -3.50
CA LEU A 16 21.41 2.19 -4.86
C LEU A 16 21.18 3.29 -5.91
N THR A 17 22.04 3.33 -6.92
CA THR A 17 21.77 4.05 -8.16
C THR A 17 20.69 3.36 -8.99
N GLN A 18 20.07 4.08 -9.93
CA GLN A 18 19.12 3.47 -10.87
C GLN A 18 19.74 2.33 -11.67
N SER A 19 21.01 2.45 -12.04
CA SER A 19 21.73 1.40 -12.78
C SER A 19 21.87 0.13 -11.94
N GLN A 20 22.29 0.25 -10.67
CA GLN A 20 22.45 -0.89 -9.77
C GLN A 20 21.12 -1.57 -9.45
N MET A 21 20.05 -0.78 -9.30
CA MET A 21 18.72 -1.32 -8.98
C MET A 21 18.15 -2.19 -10.12
N CYS A 22 18.44 -1.85 -11.37
CA CYS A 22 17.86 -2.51 -12.53
C CYS A 22 18.84 -3.39 -13.31
N GLU A 23 20.07 -3.55 -12.82
CA GLU A 23 21.16 -4.26 -13.47
C GLU A 23 20.75 -5.70 -13.83
N GLY A 24 21.00 -6.10 -15.08
CA GLY A 24 20.65 -7.43 -15.57
C GLY A 24 19.14 -7.70 -15.74
N ILE A 25 18.26 -6.74 -15.43
CA ILE A 25 16.80 -6.89 -15.50
C ILE A 25 16.23 -6.04 -16.64
N VAL A 26 16.53 -4.73 -16.64
CA VAL A 26 16.10 -3.77 -17.66
C VAL A 26 17.16 -2.68 -17.85
N SER A 27 17.05 -1.91 -18.94
CA SER A 27 17.95 -0.78 -19.15
C SER A 27 17.69 0.35 -18.14
N ARG A 28 18.74 1.04 -17.71
CA ARG A 28 18.63 2.20 -16.80
C ARG A 28 17.67 3.29 -17.31
N PRO A 29 17.66 3.67 -18.61
CA PRO A 29 16.69 4.63 -19.13
C PRO A 29 15.24 4.15 -19.01
N PHE A 30 14.96 2.86 -19.21
CA PHE A 30 13.63 2.30 -19.00
C PHE A 30 13.24 2.39 -17.52
N TYR A 31 14.13 1.95 -16.62
CA TYR A 31 13.88 2.00 -15.18
C TYR A 31 13.66 3.43 -14.66
N ALA A 32 14.39 4.42 -15.18
CA ALA A 32 14.16 5.83 -14.85
C ALA A 32 12.77 6.34 -15.28
N LYS A 33 12.24 5.84 -16.41
CA LYS A 33 10.86 6.13 -16.84
C LYS A 33 9.83 5.46 -15.94
N VAL A 34 10.12 4.27 -15.42
CA VAL A 34 9.28 3.59 -14.41
C VAL A 34 9.22 4.42 -13.12
N GLU A 35 10.37 4.80 -12.55
CA GLU A 35 10.41 5.60 -11.31
C GLU A 35 9.74 6.98 -11.43
N SER A 36 9.69 7.54 -12.64
CA SER A 36 9.01 8.81 -12.91
C SER A 36 7.54 8.65 -13.33
N GLY A 37 7.00 7.43 -13.30
CA GLY A 37 5.60 7.14 -13.66
C GLY A 37 5.29 7.28 -15.15
N LYS A 38 6.31 7.49 -16.00
CA LYS A 38 6.14 7.63 -17.46
C LYS A 38 5.93 6.30 -18.16
N HIS A 39 6.42 5.20 -17.57
CA HIS A 39 6.28 3.85 -18.07
C HIS A 39 5.79 2.92 -16.96
N SER A 40 4.93 1.96 -17.30
CA SER A 40 4.61 0.84 -16.40
C SER A 40 5.74 -0.20 -16.42
N ILE A 41 5.81 -0.97 -15.35
CA ILE A 41 6.62 -2.19 -15.26
C ILE A 41 5.67 -3.38 -15.19
N ASN A 42 6.01 -4.47 -15.89
CA ASN A 42 5.21 -5.69 -15.79
C ASN A 42 5.50 -6.42 -14.46
N ALA A 43 4.62 -7.35 -14.10
CA ALA A 43 4.71 -8.07 -12.83
C ALA A 43 6.01 -8.90 -12.73
N ASP A 44 6.41 -9.60 -13.79
CA ASP A 44 7.62 -10.44 -13.78
C ASP A 44 8.89 -9.63 -13.48
N LEU A 45 9.03 -8.46 -14.10
CA LEU A 45 10.17 -7.57 -13.88
C LEU A 45 10.11 -6.93 -12.49
N LEU A 46 8.92 -6.58 -12.00
CA LEU A 46 8.73 -6.09 -10.63
C LEU A 46 9.20 -7.15 -9.63
N PHE A 47 8.69 -8.38 -9.70
CA PHE A 47 9.06 -9.45 -8.77
C PHE A 47 10.54 -9.82 -8.87
N LYS A 48 11.16 -9.78 -10.06
CA LYS A 48 12.61 -9.94 -10.20
C LYS A 48 13.39 -8.88 -9.42
N ILE A 49 13.02 -7.60 -9.55
CA ILE A 49 13.66 -6.50 -8.80
C ILE A 49 13.50 -6.71 -7.29
N LEU A 50 12.28 -6.98 -6.82
CA LEU A 50 12.01 -7.17 -5.39
C LEU A 50 12.83 -8.35 -4.83
N THR A 51 12.89 -9.46 -5.57
CA THR A 51 13.60 -10.67 -5.14
C THR A 51 15.11 -10.45 -5.08
N ILE A 52 15.72 -9.86 -6.12
CA ILE A 52 17.18 -9.65 -6.18
C ILE A 52 17.65 -8.74 -5.05
N HIS A 53 16.87 -7.71 -4.73
CA HIS A 53 17.20 -6.74 -3.69
C HIS A 53 16.62 -7.08 -2.32
N GLN A 54 16.04 -8.28 -2.16
CA GLN A 54 15.45 -8.77 -0.90
C GLN A 54 14.43 -7.79 -0.29
N ILE A 55 13.66 -7.12 -1.15
CA ILE A 55 12.57 -6.24 -0.72
C ILE A 55 11.38 -7.12 -0.39
N ASP A 56 10.91 -7.04 0.85
CA ASP A 56 9.75 -7.80 1.30
C ASP A 56 8.50 -7.38 0.54
N VAL A 57 7.78 -8.36 -0.02
CA VAL A 57 6.61 -8.12 -0.88
C VAL A 57 5.45 -7.54 -0.08
N VAL A 58 5.30 -7.92 1.19
CA VAL A 58 4.21 -7.41 2.06
C VAL A 58 4.50 -5.96 2.45
N GLU A 59 5.74 -5.65 2.82
CA GLU A 59 6.19 -4.28 3.05
C GLU A 59 6.02 -3.43 1.79
N PHE A 60 6.45 -3.92 0.62
CA PHE A 60 6.29 -3.21 -0.64
C PHE A 60 4.81 -2.99 -0.98
N TYR A 61 3.97 -4.01 -0.83
CA TYR A 61 2.52 -3.88 -1.05
C TYR A 61 1.90 -2.83 -0.14
N SER A 62 2.34 -2.73 1.13
CA SER A 62 1.84 -1.72 2.06
C SER A 62 2.05 -0.28 1.58
N LEU A 63 3.08 -0.04 0.75
CA LEU A 63 3.37 1.27 0.14
C LEU A 63 2.36 1.64 -0.95
N ILE A 64 1.85 0.66 -1.68
CA ILE A 64 1.04 0.88 -2.89
C ILE A 64 -0.43 0.50 -2.73
N LYS A 65 -0.80 -0.25 -1.68
CA LYS A 65 -2.15 -0.81 -1.47
C LYS A 65 -3.27 0.23 -1.58
N ASP A 66 -3.01 1.44 -1.11
CA ASP A 66 -3.96 2.56 -1.09
C ASP A 66 -4.47 2.97 -2.48
N ILE A 67 -3.79 2.59 -3.56
CA ILE A 67 -4.24 2.84 -4.94
C ILE A 67 -5.24 1.77 -5.42
N TYR A 68 -5.14 0.57 -4.86
CA TYR A 68 -5.84 -0.62 -5.36
C TYR A 68 -7.04 -1.03 -4.51
N ILE A 69 -7.16 -0.46 -3.31
CA ILE A 69 -8.31 -0.66 -2.44
C ILE A 69 -9.34 0.45 -2.64
N SER A 70 -10.61 0.11 -2.48
CA SER A 70 -11.71 1.06 -2.51
C SER A 70 -11.62 2.06 -1.34
N PRO A 71 -12.22 3.26 -1.47
CA PRO A 71 -12.34 4.21 -0.35
C PRO A 71 -12.96 3.58 0.91
N GLN A 72 -13.91 2.67 0.72
CA GLN A 72 -14.57 1.93 1.80
C GLN A 72 -13.59 0.98 2.51
N GLU A 73 -12.83 0.17 1.76
CA GLU A 73 -11.80 -0.71 2.34
C GLU A 73 -10.73 0.09 3.07
N LYS A 74 -10.30 1.22 2.51
CA LYS A 74 -9.36 2.13 3.15
C LYS A 74 -9.89 2.67 4.49
N LEU A 75 -11.14 3.10 4.52
CA LEU A 75 -11.80 3.57 5.74
C LEU A 75 -11.88 2.45 6.80
N LEU A 76 -12.25 1.23 6.38
CA LEU A 76 -12.33 0.08 7.28
C LEU A 76 -10.98 -0.27 7.88
N GLN A 77 -9.92 -0.32 7.07
CA GLN A 77 -8.56 -0.54 7.56
C GLN A 77 -8.15 0.53 8.58
N GLN A 78 -8.40 1.81 8.28
CA GLN A 78 -8.11 2.90 9.22
C GLN A 78 -8.90 2.77 10.53
N LEU A 79 -10.16 2.35 10.48
CA LEU A 79 -10.97 2.13 11.68
C LEU A 79 -10.45 0.95 12.50
N GLN A 80 -10.00 -0.13 11.84
CA GLN A 80 -9.37 -1.28 12.49
C GLN A 80 -8.07 -0.88 13.19
N ASP A 81 -7.15 -0.22 12.49
CA ASP A 81 -5.87 0.22 13.04
C ASP A 81 -6.07 1.16 14.25
N ASN A 82 -7.06 2.08 14.15
CA ASN A 82 -7.43 2.99 15.23
C ASN A 82 -8.06 2.30 16.43
N MET A 83 -8.86 1.26 16.20
CA MET A 83 -9.46 0.45 17.26
C MET A 83 -8.38 -0.36 17.98
N GLU A 84 -7.49 -1.01 17.23
CA GLU A 84 -6.35 -1.76 17.78
C GLU A 84 -5.47 -0.86 18.65
N PHE A 85 -5.12 0.33 18.17
CA PHE A 85 -4.39 1.32 18.97
C PHE A 85 -5.15 1.69 20.25
N ALA A 86 -6.45 1.99 20.17
CA ALA A 86 -7.25 2.35 21.34
C ALA A 86 -7.36 1.20 22.36
N VAL A 87 -7.43 -0.05 21.91
CA VAL A 87 -7.38 -1.25 22.77
C VAL A 87 -6.03 -1.33 23.48
N ASN A 88 -4.94 -1.22 22.72
CA ASN A 88 -3.58 -1.31 23.24
C ASN A 88 -3.23 -0.17 24.21
N THR A 89 -3.84 1.01 24.05
CA THR A 89 -3.65 2.16 24.97
C THR A 89 -4.73 2.28 26.04
N VAL A 90 -5.69 1.35 26.12
CA VAL A 90 -6.83 1.38 27.07
C VAL A 90 -7.59 2.72 27.05
N ASP A 91 -7.72 3.34 25.87
CA ASP A 91 -8.38 4.63 25.70
C ASP A 91 -9.88 4.42 25.44
N PHE A 92 -10.65 4.35 26.53
CA PHE A 92 -12.09 4.05 26.49
C PHE A 92 -12.89 5.03 25.62
N GLN A 93 -12.52 6.31 25.61
CA GLN A 93 -13.20 7.31 24.79
C GLN A 93 -13.00 7.04 23.30
N LYS A 94 -11.76 6.69 22.90
CA LYS A 94 -11.48 6.30 21.51
C LYS A 94 -12.16 4.97 21.15
N LEU A 95 -12.19 4.00 22.06
CA LEU A 95 -12.89 2.72 21.84
C LEU A 95 -14.36 2.94 21.49
N GLU A 96 -15.10 3.69 22.33
CA GLU A 96 -16.52 3.96 22.08
C GLU A 96 -16.75 4.79 20.81
N LYS A 97 -15.85 5.73 20.51
CA LYS A 97 -15.89 6.51 19.27
C LYS A 97 -15.74 5.61 18.03
N TYR A 98 -14.75 4.73 18.00
CA TYR A 98 -14.47 3.90 16.82
C TYR A 98 -15.48 2.77 16.66
N LYS A 99 -15.96 2.17 17.77
CA LYS A 99 -17.10 1.24 17.77
C LYS A 99 -18.33 1.82 17.09
N LYS A 100 -18.74 3.05 17.45
CA LYS A 100 -19.90 3.72 16.82
C LYS A 100 -19.71 3.92 15.32
N LYS A 101 -18.51 4.31 14.89
CA LYS A 101 -18.18 4.47 13.46
C LYS A 101 -18.27 3.15 12.70
N ILE A 102 -17.72 2.06 13.25
CA ILE A 102 -17.80 0.73 12.63
C ILE A 102 -19.26 0.28 12.47
N LEU A 103 -20.07 0.42 13.52
CA LEU A 103 -21.50 0.07 13.48
C LEU A 103 -22.26 0.87 12.41
N SER A 104 -21.93 2.16 12.22
CA SER A 104 -22.55 2.97 11.17
C SER A 104 -22.23 2.47 9.75
N GLN A 105 -21.01 1.96 9.53
CA GLN A 105 -20.62 1.41 8.22
C GLN A 105 -21.34 0.09 7.93
N ILE A 106 -21.48 -0.78 8.94
CA ILE A 106 -22.23 -2.03 8.82
C ILE A 106 -23.68 -1.74 8.43
N ALA A 107 -24.31 -0.77 9.09
CA ALA A 107 -25.67 -0.36 8.75
C ALA A 107 -25.77 0.07 7.28
N ILE A 108 -24.88 0.95 6.80
CA ILE A 108 -24.89 1.39 5.39
C ILE A 108 -24.82 0.20 4.43
N ILE A 109 -23.92 -0.76 4.68
CA ILE A 109 -23.76 -1.96 3.84
C ILE A 109 -25.04 -2.79 3.84
N SER A 110 -25.65 -3.02 5.01
CA SER A 110 -26.92 -3.74 5.10
C SER A 110 -28.02 -3.05 4.28
N TRP A 111 -28.19 -1.74 4.43
CA TRP A 111 -29.21 -0.99 3.67
C TRP A 111 -28.97 -1.05 2.15
N THR A 112 -27.71 -1.01 1.70
CA THR A 112 -27.40 -1.11 0.26
C THR A 112 -27.64 -2.50 -0.34
N LEU A 113 -27.49 -3.57 0.46
CA LEU A 113 -27.71 -4.95 0.00
C LEU A 113 -29.20 -5.34 -0.04
N TYR A 114 -30.04 -4.73 0.80
CA TYR A 114 -31.48 -4.99 0.85
C TYR A 114 -32.31 -4.07 -0.05
N ALA A 115 -31.72 -3.01 -0.62
CA ALA A 115 -32.40 -2.04 -1.49
C ALA A 115 -32.10 -2.22 -3.00
N ALA A 116 -31.33 -3.24 -3.37
CA ALA A 116 -31.00 -3.63 -4.75
C ALA A 116 -31.78 -4.90 -5.15
#